data_AF-A0A257RDZ2-F1
#
_entry.id   AF-A0A257RDZ2-F1
#
_cell.length_a   1.000
_cell.length_b   1.000
_cell.length_c   1.000
_cell.angle_alpha   90.00
_cell.angle_beta   90.00
_cell.angle_gamma   90.00
#
_symmetry.space_group_name_H-M   'P 1'
#
loop_
_entity.id
_entity.type
_entity.pdbx_description
1 polymer ?
#
loop_
_entity_poly.entity_id
_entity_poly.type
_entity_poly.pdbx_seq_one_letter_code
_entity_poly.pdbx_strand_id
1 'polypeptide(L)' 'MGRFEGRLTDRTIRAIRIDGRYGDANGLYFVRRGKSTTWALRWMRDGKPREMGLGPYPEIGLADA' A
#
# COMPACT_ATOMS: atom_id res chain seq x y z
N MET A 1 -20.24 -15.28 -4.38
CA MET A 1 -19.71 -13.93 -4.63
C MET A 1 -18.50 -13.74 -3.72
N GLY A 2 -17.29 -14.10 -4.15
CA GLY A 2 -16.08 -14.03 -3.32
C GLY A 2 -15.14 -12.97 -3.85
N ARG A 3 -15.33 -11.71 -3.44
CA ARG A 3 -14.35 -10.65 -3.68
C ARG A 3 -13.30 -10.73 -2.58
N PHE A 4 -12.17 -11.37 -2.87
CA PHE A 4 -10.97 -11.27 -2.05
C PHE A 4 -10.34 -9.89 -2.33
N GLU A 5 -11.01 -8.82 -1.86
CA GLU A 5 -10.49 -7.45 -1.94
C GLU A 5 -9.52 -7.24 -0.79
N GLY A 6 -8.24 -7.08 -1.13
CA GLY A 6 -7.14 -6.90 -0.18
C GLY A 6 -6.16 -8.08 -0.23
N ARG A 7 -5.12 -7.98 -1.06
CA ARG A 7 -4.06 -9.02 -1.13
C ARG A 7 -3.08 -8.87 0.03
N LEU A 8 -3.01 -7.69 0.62
CA LEU A 8 -2.21 -7.37 1.79
C LEU A 8 -3.05 -7.55 3.05
N THR A 9 -2.39 -8.12 4.06
CA THR A 9 -2.89 -8.13 5.44
C THR A 9 -1.79 -7.53 6.30
N ASP A 10 -2.13 -6.96 7.46
CA ASP A 10 -1.14 -6.43 8.41
C ASP A 10 -0.07 -7.48 8.77
N ARG A 11 -0.47 -8.76 8.89
CA ARG A 11 0.46 -9.88 9.10
C ARG A 11 1.45 -10.03 7.94
N THR A 12 0.98 -9.99 6.69
CA THR A 12 1.85 -10.04 5.52
C THR A 12 2.79 -8.85 5.48
N ILE A 13 2.29 -7.64 5.76
CA ILE A 13 3.07 -6.40 5.74
C ILE A 13 4.22 -6.44 6.74
N ARG A 14 3.96 -6.89 7.98
CA ARG A 14 4.99 -7.07 9.01
C ARG A 14 6.06 -8.12 8.64
N ALA A 15 5.67 -9.10 7.82
CA ALA A 15 6.59 -10.13 7.34
C ALA A 15 7.44 -9.68 6.14
N ILE A 16 7.08 -8.59 5.44
CA ILE A 16 7.86 -8.07 4.32
C ILE A 16 9.20 -7.55 4.82
N ARG A 17 10.29 -8.20 4.39
CA ARG A 17 11.67 -7.77 4.64
C ARG A 17 12.40 -7.29 3.39
N ILE A 18 11.84 -7.59 2.22
CA ILE A 18 12.43 -7.26 0.93
C ILE A 18 11.93 -5.90 0.49
N ASP A 19 12.84 -5.08 -0.02
CA ASP A 19 12.50 -3.78 -0.58
C ASP A 19 11.69 -3.94 -1.86
N GLY A 20 10.67 -3.11 -1.99
CA GLY A 20 9.75 -3.25 -3.10
C GLY A 20 8.44 -2.53 -2.88
N ARG A 21 7.57 -2.68 -3.87
CA ARG A 21 6.23 -2.11 -3.88
C ARG A 21 5.22 -3.24 -3.97
N TYR A 22 4.37 -3.33 -2.95
CA TYR A 22 3.41 -4.38 -2.76
C TYR A 22 2.03 -3.78 -2.98
N GLY A 23 1.36 -4.19 -4.05
CA GLY A 23 0.04 -3.69 -4.39
C GLY A 23 -1.06 -4.38 -3.59
N ASP A 24 -2.01 -3.58 -3.15
CA ASP A 24 -3.28 -4.01 -2.62
C ASP A 24 -4.42 -3.71 -3.62
N ALA A 25 -5.68 -3.89 -3.21
CA ALA A 25 -6.84 -3.51 -3.99
C ALA A 25 -6.97 -1.98 -4.09
N ASN A 26 -7.81 -1.51 -5.02
CA ASN A 26 -8.14 -0.08 -5.20
C ASN A 26 -6.95 0.86 -5.46
N GLY A 27 -5.81 0.32 -5.89
CA GLY A 27 -4.62 1.13 -6.21
C GLY A 27 -3.82 1.56 -4.99
N LEU A 28 -4.05 0.96 -3.82
CA LEU A 28 -3.21 1.14 -2.64
C LEU A 28 -1.93 0.31 -2.79
N TYR A 29 -0.79 0.86 -2.36
CA TYR A 29 0.50 0.19 -2.38
C TYR A 29 1.26 0.41 -1.08
N PHE A 30 1.81 -0.67 -0.54
CA PHE A 30 2.83 -0.62 0.50
C PHE A 30 4.22 -0.55 -0.14
N VAL A 31 5.00 0.46 0.23
CA VAL A 31 6.35 0.69 -0.31
C VAL A 31 7.36 0.52 0.82
N ARG A 32 8.26 -0.45 0.66
CA ARG A 32 9.41 -0.65 1.56
C ARG A 32 10.71 -0.25 0.86
N ARG A 33 11.49 0.60 1.51
CA ARG A 33 12.83 1.04 1.08
C ARG A 33 13.79 1.01 2.26
N GLY A 34 14.51 -0.09 2.41
CA GLY A 34 15.39 -0.41 3.52
C GLY A 34 14.64 -0.45 4.85
N LYS A 35 14.85 0.60 5.65
CA LYS A 35 14.21 0.80 6.96
C LYS A 35 12.94 1.66 6.87
N SER A 36 12.70 2.33 5.75
CA SER A 36 11.55 3.21 5.55
C SER A 36 10.40 2.44 4.91
N THR A 37 9.21 2.59 5.49
CA THR A 37 7.97 1.97 4.98
C THR A 37 6.90 3.03 4.86
N THR A 38 6.23 3.11 3.72
CA THR A 38 5.22 4.14 3.43
C THR A 38 4.09 3.59 2.58
N TRP A 39 2.93 4.23 2.67
CA TRP A 39 1.77 3.95 1.84
C TRP A 39 1.72 4.89 0.65
N ALA A 40 1.40 4.35 -0.52
CA ALA A 40 1.21 5.10 -1.74
C ALA A 40 -0.11 4.70 -2.40
N LEU A 41 -1.02 5.67 -2.56
CA LEU A 41 -2.24 5.48 -3.31
C LEU A 41 -2.02 5.96 -4.74
N ARG A 42 -2.35 5.10 -5.71
CA ARG A 42 -2.33 5.43 -7.14
C ARG A 42 -3.74 5.37 -7.69
N TRP A 43 -4.18 6.46 -8.29
CA TRP A 43 -5.49 6.55 -8.92
C TRP A 43 -5.42 7.35 -10.22
N MET A 44 -6.46 7.23 -11.04
CA MET A 44 -6.62 8.03 -12.25
C MET A 44 -7.47 9.25 -11.92
N ARG A 45 -6.97 10.45 -12.23
CA ARG A 45 -7.72 11.71 -12.11
C ARG A 45 -7.57 12.48 -13.42
N ASP A 46 -8.68 12.82 -14.05
CA ASP A 46 -8.70 13.50 -15.36
C ASP A 46 -7.92 12.74 -16.45
N GLY A 47 -8.04 11.40 -16.46
CA GLY A 47 -7.30 10.54 -17.41
C GLY A 47 -5.80 10.46 -17.16
N LYS A 48 -5.27 11.11 -16.12
CA LYS A 48 -3.86 11.11 -15.76
C LYS A 48 -3.62 10.28 -14.50
N PRO A 49 -2.60 9.39 -14.49
CA PRO A 49 -2.23 8.67 -13.29
C PRO A 49 -1.65 9.65 -12.26
N ARG A 50 -2.21 9.63 -11.06
CA ARG A 50 -1.68 10.33 -9.89
C ARG A 50 -1.27 9.33 -8.83
N GLU A 51 -0.27 9.73 -8.06
CA GLU A 51 0.23 8.99 -6.91
C GLU A 51 0.35 9.95 -5.73
N MET A 52 -0.06 9.50 -4.56
CA MET A 52 0.06 10.25 -3.31
C MET A 52 0.57 9.34 -2.21
N GLY A 53 1.57 9.81 -1.48
CA GLY A 53 2.00 9.19 -0.23
C GLY A 53 0.97 9.48 0.86
N LEU A 54 0.48 8.45 1.54
CA LEU A 54 -0.47 8.60 2.63
C LEU A 54 0.22 8.71 4.00
N GLY A 55 1.46 8.21 4.09
CA GLY A 55 2.27 8.31 5.30
C GLY A 55 3.06 7.05 5.60
N PRO A 56 3.93 7.10 6.61
CA PRO A 56 4.75 5.96 7.01
C PRO A 56 3.93 4.88 7.72
N TYR A 57 4.28 3.63 7.48
CA TYR A 57 3.87 2.50 8.33
C TYR A 57 4.89 2.34 9.47
N PRO A 58 4.49 2.04 10.72
CA PRO A 58 3.15 1.66 11.18
C PRO A 58 2.26 2.80 11.69
N GLU A 59 2.68 4.07 11.56
CA GLU A 59 1.86 5.22 12.01
C GLU A 59 0.50 5.25 11.31
N ILE A 60 0.49 4.99 10.00
CA ILE A 60 -0.72 4.73 9.22
C ILE A 60 -0.84 3.21 9.01
N GLY A 61 -1.89 2.62 9.58
CA GLY A 61 -2.19 1.19 9.43
C GLY A 61 -2.89 0.89 8.10
N LEU A 62 -2.94 -0.40 7.71
CA LEU A 62 -3.61 -0.82 6.46
C LEU A 62 -5.09 -0.37 6.38
N ALA A 63 -5.80 -0.29 7.52
CA ALA A 63 -7.19 0.14 7.54
C ALA A 63 -7.38 1.65 7.42
N ASP A 64 -6.32 2.42 7.67
CA ASP A 64 -6.31 3.89 7.61
C ASP A 64 -5.73 4.41 6.28
N ALA A 65 -5.04 3.53 5.55
CA ALA A 65 -4.44 3.78 4.24
C ALA A 65 -5.42 3.54 3.06
#